data_AF-A0A527ZPS1-F1
#
_entry.id   AF-A0A527ZPS1-F1
#
_cell.length_a   1.000
_cell.length_b   1.000
_cell.length_c   1.000
_cell.angle_alpha   90.00
_cell.angle_beta   90.00
_cell.angle_gamma   90.00
#
_symmetry.space_group_name_H-M   'P 1'
#
loop_
_entity.id
_entity.type
_entity.pdbx_description
1 polymer ?
#
loop_
_entity_poly.entity_id
_entity_poly.type
_entity_poly.pdbx_seq_one_letter_code
_entity_poly.pdbx_strand_id
1 'polypeptide(L)' 'MTAIFAEQALLPDGWHSNIRIAVNEGRIATVETNATSRPGDERHAILLPGMPNLHSHAFQRGMAGLAALEGVA' A
#
# COMPACT_ATOMS: atom_id res chain seq x y z
N MET A 1 -10.43 -15.55 -4.39
CA MET A 1 -10.52 -14.72 -3.18
C MET A 1 -9.22 -14.89 -2.41
N THR A 2 -8.52 -13.80 -2.13
CA THR A 2 -7.23 -13.80 -1.43
C THR A 2 -7.43 -13.22 -0.04
N ALA A 3 -6.68 -13.70 0.94
CA ALA A 3 -6.72 -13.13 2.28
C ALA A 3 -5.30 -12.74 2.72
N ILE A 4 -5.21 -11.57 3.34
CA ILE A 4 -3.98 -11.00 3.87
C ILE A 4 -4.14 -10.90 5.38
N PHE A 5 -3.15 -11.38 6.12
CA PHE A 5 -3.01 -11.15 7.55
C PHE A 5 -1.85 -10.18 7.79
N ALA A 6 -2.09 -9.15 8.61
CA ALA A 6 -1.08 -8.20 9.02
C ALA A 6 -1.02 -8.07 10.55
N GLU A 7 0.19 -8.03 11.10
CA GLU A 7 0.38 -7.80 12.55
C GLU A 7 -0.14 -6.43 12.97
N GLN A 8 0.03 -5.41 12.11
CA GLN A 8 -0.56 -4.09 12.28
C GLN A 8 -1.13 -3.55 10.96
N ALA A 9 -2.19 -2.75 11.06
CA ALA A 9 -2.69 -1.99 9.92
C ALA A 9 -3.22 -0.62 10.35
N LEU A 10 -3.01 0.39 9.51
CA LEU A 10 -3.65 1.70 9.66
C LEU A 10 -5.03 1.66 8.99
N LEU A 11 -6.08 1.56 9.80
CA LEU A 11 -7.48 1.61 9.41
C LEU A 11 -8.03 3.05 9.52
N PRO A 12 -9.25 3.34 9.04
CA PRO A 12 -9.80 4.70 9.08
C PRO A 12 -9.88 5.34 10.46
N ASP A 13 -10.01 4.51 11.51
CA ASP A 13 -10.10 4.92 12.91
C ASP A 13 -8.75 4.83 13.66
N GLY A 14 -7.68 4.38 13.00
CA GLY A 14 -6.32 4.36 13.57
C GLY A 14 -5.61 3.02 13.42
N TRP A 15 -4.58 2.83 14.25
CA TRP A 15 -3.77 1.61 14.26
C TRP A 15 -4.48 0.48 14.97
N HIS A 16 -4.53 -0.68 14.32
CA HIS A 16 -5.04 -1.93 14.90
C HIS A 16 -3.99 -3.03 14.81
N SER A 17 -4.17 -4.08 15.62
CA SER A 17 -3.31 -5.26 15.62
C SER A 17 -4.05 -6.51 15.13
N ASN A 18 -3.31 -7.43 14.52
CA ASN A 18 -3.79 -8.72 14.00
C ASN A 18 -4.99 -8.54 13.06
N ILE A 19 -4.78 -7.88 11.93
CA ILE A 19 -5.83 -7.62 10.94
C ILE A 19 -5.84 -8.74 9.91
N ARG A 20 -7.03 -9.23 9.56
CA ARG A 20 -7.25 -10.09 8.39
C ARG A 20 -8.14 -9.39 7.37
N ILE A 21 -7.64 -9.15 6.16
CA ILE A 21 -8.36 -8.53 5.05
C ILE A 21 -8.66 -9.59 3.99
N ALA A 22 -9.94 -9.75 3.62
CA ALA A 22 -10.30 -10.54 2.45
C ALA A 22 -10.45 -9.63 1.23
N VAL A 23 -9.84 -10.02 0.11
CA VAL A 23 -9.92 -9.32 -1.17
C VAL A 23 -10.62 -10.20 -2.19
N ASN A 24 -11.66 -9.65 -2.83
CA ASN A 24 -12.36 -10.27 -3.94
C ASN A 24 -12.40 -9.31 -5.13
N GLU A 25 -11.98 -9.79 -6.30
CA GLU A 25 -11.99 -9.01 -7.56
C GLU A 25 -11.36 -7.61 -7.43
N GLY A 26 -10.22 -7.53 -6.72
CA GLY A 26 -9.49 -6.28 -6.51
C GLY A 26 -10.13 -5.31 -5.50
N ARG A 27 -11.21 -5.72 -4.82
CA ARG A 27 -11.88 -4.93 -3.76
C ARG A 27 -11.73 -5.60 -2.40
N ILE A 28 -11.60 -4.79 -1.36
CA ILE A 28 -11.67 -5.26 0.02
C ILE A 28 -13.11 -5.70 0.30
N ALA A 29 -13.28 -6.98 0.61
CA ALA A 29 -14.57 -7.59 0.94
C ALA A 29 -14.82 -7.59 2.45
N THR A 30 -13.80 -7.86 3.26
CA THR A 30 -13.88 -7.79 4.73
C THR A 30 -12.59 -7.27 5.34
N VAL A 31 -12.72 -6.68 6.53
CA VAL A 31 -11.61 -6.30 7.41
C VAL A 31 -11.96 -6.79 8.81
N GLU A 32 -11.17 -7.70 9.36
CA GLU A 32 -11.34 -8.25 10.71
C GLU A 32 -10.15 -7.84 11.58
N THR A 33 -10.39 -7.08 12.66
CA THR A 33 -9.37 -6.73 13.66
C THR A 33 -9.27 -7.79 14.75
N ASN A 34 -8.12 -7.92 15.42
CA ASN A 34 -7.90 -8.95 16.45
C ASN A 34 -8.18 -10.37 15.94
N ALA A 35 -7.97 -10.61 14.65
CA ALA A 35 -8.22 -11.88 14.00
C ALA A 35 -7.06 -12.86 14.21
N THR A 36 -7.34 -14.14 14.00
CA THR A 36 -6.29 -15.16 13.90
C THR A 36 -5.99 -15.42 12.43
N SER A 37 -4.70 -15.41 12.07
CA SER A 37 -4.23 -15.83 10.76
C SER A 37 -4.69 -17.25 10.42
N ARG A 38 -5.11 -17.51 9.20
CA ARG A 38 -5.52 -18.82 8.70
C ARG A 38 -4.45 -19.42 7.76
N PRO A 39 -4.41 -20.75 7.59
CA PRO A 39 -3.55 -21.37 6.59
C PRO A 39 -3.83 -20.78 5.19
N GLY A 40 -2.77 -20.38 4.49
CA GLY A 40 -2.86 -19.78 3.16
C GLY A 40 -3.08 -18.26 3.14
N ASP A 41 -3.22 -17.60 4.29
CA ASP A 41 -3.20 -16.14 4.34
C ASP A 41 -1.79 -15.63 3.97
N GLU A 42 -1.73 -14.63 3.12
CA GLU A 42 -0.52 -13.86 2.86
C GLU A 42 -0.17 -13.05 4.12
N ARG A 43 1.09 -13.11 4.60
CA ARG A 43 1.47 -12.52 5.89
C ARG A 43 2.38 -11.32 5.71
N HIS A 44 2.06 -10.24 6.39
CA HIS A 44 2.86 -9.02 6.45
C HIS A 44 2.97 -8.50 7.88
N ALA A 45 4.00 -7.71 8.16
CA ALA A 45 4.10 -7.02 9.44
C ALA A 45 3.11 -5.84 9.49
N ILE A 46 3.10 -4.99 8.46
CA ILE A 46 2.36 -3.72 8.45
C ILE A 46 1.60 -3.55 7.13
N LEU A 47 0.35 -3.10 7.21
CA LEU A 47 -0.43 -2.59 6.09
C LEU A 47 -0.78 -1.12 6.24
N LEU A 48 -0.65 -0.38 5.14
CA LEU A 48 -1.05 1.02 5.02
C LEU A 48 -1.97 1.19 3.79
N PRO A 49 -2.91 2.15 3.82
CA PRO A 49 -3.59 2.58 2.59
C PRO A 49 -2.55 3.04 1.56
N GLY A 50 -2.70 2.57 0.33
CA GLY A 50 -1.82 3.00 -0.77
C GLY A 50 -1.92 4.51 -0.96
N MET A 51 -0.78 5.18 -1.11
CA MET A 51 -0.75 6.64 -1.29
C MET A 51 -1.12 7.00 -2.73
N PRO A 52 -2.22 7.74 -2.97
CA PRO A 52 -2.53 8.22 -4.30
C PRO A 52 -1.48 9.22 -4.77
N ASN A 53 -1.04 9.09 -6.02
CA ASN A 53 -0.26 10.12 -6.70
C ASN A 53 -1.19 10.87 -7.67
N LEU A 54 -1.60 12.07 -7.28
CA LEU A 54 -2.66 12.83 -7.96
C LEU A 54 -2.18 13.67 -9.16
N HIS A 55 -0.87 13.75 -9.39
CA HIS A 55 -0.33 14.58 -10.45
C HIS A 55 0.97 13.98 -11.00
N SER A 56 1.00 13.73 -12.30
CA SER A 56 2.17 13.19 -12.97
C SER A 56 2.26 13.63 -14.42
N HIS A 57 3.45 14.04 -14.84
CA HIS A 57 3.82 14.14 -16.24
C HIS A 57 4.74 12.96 -16.59
N ALA A 58 4.15 11.84 -17.02
CA ALA A 58 4.87 10.59 -17.22
C ALA A 58 6.08 10.74 -18.18
N PHE A 59 5.93 11.53 -19.26
CA PHE A 59 7.00 11.75 -20.25
C PHE A 59 8.25 12.42 -19.65
N GLN A 60 8.09 13.26 -18.62
CA GLN A 60 9.21 13.95 -17.99
C GLN A 60 10.13 13.00 -17.23
N ARG A 61 9.69 11.77 -16.91
CA ARG A 61 10.55 10.77 -16.28
C ARG A 61 11.75 10.39 -17.15
N GLY A 62 11.60 10.41 -18.48
CA GLY A 62 12.72 10.17 -19.41
C GLY A 62 13.74 11.30 -19.46
N MET A 63 13.38 12.48 -18.97
CA MET A 63 14.24 13.67 -18.91
C MET A 63 14.76 13.95 -17.49
N ALA A 64 14.31 13.19 -16.48
CA ALA A 64 14.67 13.42 -15.10
C ALA A 64 16.20 13.25 -14.90
N GLY A 65 16.87 14.31 -14.45
CA GLY A 65 18.33 14.35 -14.28
C GLY A 65 19.12 14.81 -15.51
N LEU A 66 18.46 15.16 -16.62
CA LEU A 66 19.10 15.68 -17.85
C LEU A 66 18.97 17.20 -18.01
N ALA A 67 18.52 17.92 -16.97
CA ALA A 67 18.52 19.38 -16.99
C ALA A 67 19.96 19.88 -17.18
N ALA A 68 20.16 20.75 -18.16
CA ALA A 68 21.48 21.22 -18.55
C ALA A 68 22.20 21.95 -17.40
N LEU A 69 23.49 21.67 -17.22
CA LEU A 69 24.40 22.52 -16.45
C LEU A 69 24.65 23.80 -17.26
N GLU A 70 23.84 24.83 -17.07
CA GLU A 70 24.21 26.18 -17.49
C GLU A 70 24.75 26.95 -16.27
N GLY A 71 26.06 27.26 -16.29
CA GLY A 71 26.69 28.25 -15.42
C GLY A 71 27.78 27.75 -14.47
N VAL A 72 29.02 27.64 -14.95
CA VAL A 72 30.18 28.16 -14.21
C VAL A 72 30.77 29.24 -15.09
N ALA A 73 30.53 30.50 -14.71
CA ALA A 73 31.25 31.65 -15.25
C ALA A 73 32.67 31.68 -14.67
#